data_AF-A0A4Q8TG95-F1
#
_entry.id   AF-A0A4Q8TG95-F1
#
_cell.length_a   1.000
_cell.length_b   1.000
_cell.length_c   1.000
_cell.angle_alpha   90.00
_cell.angle_beta   90.00
_cell.angle_gamma   90.00
#
_symmetry.space_group_name_H-M   'P 1'
#
loop_
_entity.id
_entity.type
_entity.pdbx_description
1 polymer ?
#
loop_
_entity_poly.entity_id
_entity_poly.type
_entity_poly.pdbx_seq_one_letter_code
_entity_poly.pdbx_strand_id
1 'polypeptide(L)'
;MPTFSDPRFERMRSYMTGEYPYVQVFDPGLGKIHARVRGWMQGELFIEYPPNGARWVYNGRLDVKWIPTTAATRIRRADSIWRGTEDNHTWHQREDQKISFRPDPWTSNLPASD
;
A
#
# COMPACT_ATOMS: atom_id res chain seq x y z
N MET A 1 1.96 -10.37 15.03
CA MET A 1 0.73 -9.54 15.05
C MET A 1 1.18 -8.13 15.35
N PRO A 2 0.74 -7.10 14.60
CA PRO A 2 1.03 -5.72 14.98
C PRO A 2 0.43 -5.50 16.38
N THR A 3 1.23 -5.03 17.31
CA THR A 3 0.74 -4.64 18.64
C THR A 3 -0.12 -3.40 18.45
N PHE A 4 -1.40 -3.47 18.82
CA PHE A 4 -2.35 -2.35 18.86
C PHE A 4 -1.89 -1.17 19.75
N SER A 5 -0.70 -1.26 20.35
CA SER A 5 -0.01 -0.23 21.12
C SER A 5 0.92 0.66 20.28
N ASP A 6 0.97 0.50 18.96
CA ASP A 6 1.80 1.36 18.12
C ASP A 6 1.18 2.77 18.02
N PRO A 7 1.81 3.80 18.63
CA PRO A 7 1.25 5.16 18.67
C PRO A 7 1.11 5.79 17.27
N ARG A 8 1.68 5.17 16.22
CA ARG A 8 1.49 5.59 14.84
C ARG A 8 0.06 5.40 14.35
N PHE A 9 -0.69 4.43 14.89
CA PHE A 9 -2.07 4.19 14.44
C PHE A 9 -3.00 5.38 14.71
N GLU A 10 -2.81 6.09 15.81
CA GLU A 10 -3.61 7.28 16.14
C GLU A 10 -3.36 8.46 15.18
N ARG A 11 -2.18 8.49 14.55
CA ARG A 11 -1.75 9.56 13.63
C ARG A 11 -1.88 9.17 12.16
N MET A 12 -2.26 7.93 11.90
CA MET A 12 -2.36 7.38 10.56
C MET A 12 -3.62 7.90 9.87
N ARG A 13 -3.46 8.40 8.63
CA ARG A 13 -4.58 8.60 7.71
C ARG A 13 -4.91 7.26 7.06
N SER A 14 -6.18 6.87 7.07
CA SER A 14 -6.64 5.58 6.53
C SER A 14 -7.45 5.77 5.26
N TYR A 15 -7.47 4.72 4.45
CA TYR A 15 -8.42 4.58 3.35
C TYR A 15 -9.74 4.00 3.85
N MET A 16 -10.83 4.30 3.14
CA MET A 16 -12.10 3.61 3.37
C MET A 16 -11.95 2.11 3.11
N THR A 17 -12.74 1.31 3.81
CA THR A 17 -12.74 -0.14 3.60
C THR A 17 -13.02 -0.47 2.14
N GLY A 18 -12.11 -1.21 1.51
CA GLY A 18 -12.19 -1.60 0.11
C GLY A 18 -11.62 -0.59 -0.89
N GLU A 19 -11.15 0.58 -0.44
CA GLU A 19 -10.55 1.64 -1.27
C GLU A 19 -9.02 1.71 -1.06
N TYR A 20 -8.34 0.56 -1.12
CA TYR A 20 -6.91 0.49 -0.80
C TYR A 20 -6.03 0.63 -2.04
N PRO A 21 -5.15 1.65 -2.14
CA PRO A 21 -4.19 1.73 -3.23
C PRO A 21 -3.24 0.55 -3.26
N TYR A 22 -2.84 0.15 -4.47
CA TYR A 22 -1.81 -0.87 -4.66
C TYR A 22 -0.44 -0.25 -4.82
N VAL A 23 0.55 -0.86 -4.14
CA VAL A 23 1.94 -0.47 -4.25
C VAL A 23 2.79 -1.70 -4.53
N GLN A 24 3.88 -1.48 -5.25
CA GLN A 24 4.99 -2.39 -5.33
C GLN A 24 6.08 -1.88 -4.39
N VAL A 25 6.59 -2.76 -3.55
CA VAL A 25 7.59 -2.44 -2.53
C VAL A 25 8.82 -3.28 -2.77
N PHE A 26 10.00 -2.67 -2.66
CA PHE A 26 11.25 -3.42 -2.63
C PHE A 26 11.69 -3.57 -1.18
N ASP A 27 11.57 -4.78 -0.65
CA ASP A 27 12.03 -5.12 0.70
C ASP A 27 13.36 -5.90 0.61
N PRO A 28 14.40 -5.52 1.38
CA PRO A 28 15.69 -6.21 1.34
C PRO A 28 15.63 -7.71 1.70
N GLY A 29 14.68 -8.12 2.55
CA GLY A 29 14.54 -9.50 3.00
C GLY A 29 13.56 -10.34 2.17
N LEU A 30 12.57 -9.72 1.55
CA LEU A 30 11.50 -10.41 0.80
C LEU A 30 11.53 -10.15 -0.71
N GLY A 31 12.37 -9.23 -1.18
CA GLY A 31 12.45 -8.81 -2.57
C GLY A 31 11.24 -7.94 -2.97
N LYS A 32 10.76 -8.13 -4.20
CA LYS A 32 9.65 -7.35 -4.76
C LYS A 32 8.30 -7.87 -4.25
N ILE A 33 7.57 -7.02 -3.52
CA ILE A 33 6.27 -7.33 -2.92
C ILE A 33 5.18 -6.50 -3.60
N HIS A 34 4.00 -7.09 -3.80
CA HIS A 34 2.79 -6.36 -4.18
C HIS A 34 1.87 -6.25 -2.96
N ALA A 35 1.60 -5.03 -2.52
CA ALA A 35 0.91 -4.74 -1.27
C ALA A 35 -0.26 -3.77 -1.45
N ARG A 36 -1.14 -3.71 -0.46
CA ARG A 36 -2.22 -2.72 -0.30
C ARG A 36 -1.83 -1.69 0.76
N VAL A 37 -2.08 -0.42 0.51
CA VAL A 37 -1.86 0.65 1.50
C VAL A 37 -3.11 0.76 2.37
N ARG A 38 -3.00 0.35 3.63
CA ARG A 38 -4.09 0.45 4.62
C ARG A 38 -4.18 1.84 5.25
N GLY A 39 -3.03 2.51 5.33
CA GLY A 39 -2.95 3.89 5.75
C GLY A 39 -1.54 4.45 5.61
N TRP A 40 -1.39 5.73 5.92
CA TRP A 40 -0.13 6.46 5.78
C TRP A 40 0.03 7.55 6.83
N MET A 41 1.27 7.95 7.05
CA MET A 41 1.65 9.16 7.74
C MET A 41 2.84 9.80 7.01
N GLN A 42 3.32 10.95 7.46
CA GLN A 42 4.44 11.62 6.81
C GLN A 42 5.67 10.69 6.79
N GLY A 43 6.13 10.34 5.59
CA GLY A 43 7.32 9.50 5.38
C GLY A 43 7.12 7.99 5.50
N GLU A 44 5.97 7.50 5.99
CA GLU A 44 5.72 6.07 6.17
C GLU A 44 4.35 5.60 5.63
N LEU A 45 4.32 4.37 5.11
CA LEU A 45 3.12 3.66 4.70
C LEU A 45 2.89 2.43 5.59
N PHE A 46 1.64 2.22 5.98
CA PHE A 46 1.19 0.97 6.57
C PHE A 46 0.63 0.08 5.47
N ILE A 47 1.38 -0.96 5.13
CA ILE A 47 1.06 -1.87 4.04
C ILE A 47 0.56 -3.21 4.54
N GLU A 48 -0.27 -3.85 3.73
CA GLU A 48 -0.76 -5.21 3.91
C GLU A 48 -0.38 -6.04 2.68
N TYR A 49 0.24 -7.20 2.88
CA TYR A 49 0.80 -8.02 1.81
C TYR A 49 0.73 -9.52 2.13
N PRO A 50 0.76 -10.40 1.12
CA PRO A 50 0.85 -11.83 1.37
C PRO A 50 2.26 -12.20 1.84
N PRO A 51 2.42 -12.97 2.93
CA PRO A 51 3.71 -13.25 3.57
C PRO A 51 4.69 -14.02 2.67
N ASN A 52 4.16 -14.81 1.74
CA ASN A 52 4.95 -15.57 0.76
C ASN A 52 4.80 -14.90 -0.60
N GLY A 53 5.89 -14.35 -1.15
CA GLY A 53 5.94 -13.83 -2.53
C GLY A 53 5.64 -14.87 -3.62
N ALA A 54 5.39 -16.13 -3.25
CA ALA A 54 4.98 -17.20 -4.15
C ALA A 54 3.47 -17.16 -4.41
N ARG A 55 3.12 -16.83 -5.67
CA ARG A 55 1.78 -16.71 -6.29
C ARG A 55 0.71 -17.79 -5.98
N TRP A 56 1.02 -18.88 -5.28
CA TRP A 56 0.23 -20.12 -5.36
C TRP A 56 -0.37 -20.64 -4.05
N VAL A 57 0.02 -20.12 -2.88
CA VAL A 57 -0.53 -20.58 -1.59
C VAL A 57 -0.88 -19.38 -0.73
N TYR A 58 -1.97 -18.70 -1.10
CA TYR A 58 -2.60 -17.70 -0.25
C TYR A 58 -3.54 -18.41 0.72
N ASN A 59 -3.07 -18.73 1.93
CA ASN A 59 -3.89 -19.36 2.98
C ASN A 59 -4.74 -18.34 3.76
N GLY A 60 -5.07 -17.18 3.16
CA GLY A 60 -5.84 -16.12 3.82
C GLY A 60 -5.08 -15.32 4.87
N ARG A 61 -3.81 -15.65 5.16
CA ARG A 61 -2.99 -14.93 6.15
C ARG A 61 -2.27 -13.77 5.47
N LEU A 62 -2.52 -12.57 5.97
CA LEU A 62 -1.89 -11.33 5.54
C LEU A 62 -0.94 -10.83 6.61
N ASP A 63 0.23 -10.39 6.16
CA ASP A 63 1.17 -9.67 7.00
C ASP A 63 1.03 -8.17 6.76
N VAL A 64 1.43 -7.43 7.78
CA VAL A 64 1.39 -5.97 7.77
C VAL A 64 2.70 -5.41 8.27
N LYS A 65 3.11 -4.29 7.68
CA LYS A 65 4.38 -3.64 8.02
C LYS A 65 4.30 -2.15 7.74
N TRP A 66 5.06 -1.39 8.52
CA TRP A 66 5.38 0.00 8.20
C TRP A 66 6.64 0.07 7.34
N ILE A 67 6.57 0.82 6.24
CA ILE A 67 7.69 1.02 5.32
C ILE A 67 7.88 2.51 5.02
N PRO A 68 9.09 2.96 4.66
CA PRO A 68 9.30 4.30 4.12
C PRO A 68 8.50 4.50 2.83
N THR A 69 7.93 5.69 2.62
CA THR A 69 7.22 6.03 1.37
C THR A 69 8.14 5.91 0.14
N THR A 70 9.43 6.18 0.31
CA THR A 70 10.46 6.05 -0.74
C THR A 70 10.69 4.61 -1.19
N ALA A 71 10.31 3.62 -0.39
CA ALA A 71 10.42 2.21 -0.73
C ALA A 71 9.20 1.67 -1.52
N ALA A 72 8.17 2.50 -1.72
CA ALA A 72 6.92 2.11 -2.37
C ALA A 72 6.69 2.87 -3.68
N THR A 73 6.38 2.14 -4.73
CA THR A 73 5.90 2.69 -6.00
C THR A 73 4.43 2.33 -6.18
N ARG A 74 3.57 3.33 -6.39
CA ARG A 74 2.15 3.07 -6.69
C ARG A 74 2.02 2.36 -8.03
N ILE A 75 1.18 1.34 -8.07
CA ILE A 75 0.90 0.54 -9.28
C ILE A 75 -0.59 0.51 -9.56
N ARG A 76 -0.93 0.26 -10.83
CA ARG A 76 -2.33 0.06 -11.22
C ARG A 76 -2.84 -1.25 -10.65
N ARG A 77 -4.16 -1.35 -10.52
CA ARG A 77 -4.82 -2.61 -10.16
C ARG A 77 -4.46 -3.74 -11.13
N ALA A 78 -4.42 -3.46 -12.43
CA ALA A 78 -4.09 -4.46 -13.45
C ALA A 78 -2.71 -5.11 -13.24
N ASP A 79 -1.77 -4.35 -12.67
CA ASP A 79 -0.40 -4.78 -12.40
C ASP A 79 -0.25 -5.47 -11.04
N SER A 80 -1.32 -5.47 -10.23
CA SER A 80 -1.34 -6.02 -8.89
C SER A 80 -1.72 -7.52 -8.90
N ILE A 81 -1.11 -8.29 -8.00
CA ILE A 81 -1.52 -9.68 -7.74
C ILE A 81 -2.94 -9.76 -7.14
N TRP A 82 -3.44 -8.63 -6.65
CA TRP A 82 -4.72 -8.50 -5.95
C TRP A 82 -5.91 -8.24 -6.87
N ARG A 83 -5.71 -8.23 -8.20
CA ARG A 83 -6.77 -7.93 -9.18
C ARG A 83 -8.04 -8.79 -9.06
N GLY A 84 -7.97 -9.96 -8.41
CA GLY A 84 -9.10 -10.88 -8.25
C GLY A 84 -9.82 -10.80 -6.90
N THR A 85 -9.32 -10.02 -5.95
CA THR A 85 -9.84 -9.94 -4.56
C THR A 85 -10.32 -8.52 -4.23
N GLU A 86 -10.87 -7.84 -5.22
CA GLU A 86 -11.28 -6.44 -5.09
C GLU A 86 -12.60 -6.24 -4.36
N ASP A 87 -12.60 -5.23 -3.50
CA ASP A 87 -13.79 -4.81 -2.77
C ASP A 87 -14.50 -3.59 -3.42
N ASN A 88 -13.79 -2.75 -4.20
CA ASN A 88 -14.40 -1.59 -4.88
C ASN A 88 -13.78 -1.29 -6.27
N HIS A 89 -14.26 -1.99 -7.30
CA HIS A 89 -13.74 -1.89 -8.67
C HIS A 89 -13.81 -0.47 -9.26
N THR A 90 -14.93 0.25 -9.05
CA THR A 90 -15.14 1.61 -9.59
C THR A 90 -14.16 2.62 -9.01
N TRP A 91 -13.77 2.46 -7.74
CA TRP A 91 -12.74 3.30 -7.14
C TRP A 91 -11.37 3.04 -7.78
N HIS A 92 -10.98 1.78 -7.92
CA HIS A 92 -9.69 1.41 -8.52
C HIS A 92 -9.55 1.90 -9.95
N GLN A 93 -10.59 1.78 -10.78
CA GLN A 93 -10.56 2.32 -12.15
C GLN A 93 -10.30 3.83 -12.19
N ARG A 94 -10.95 4.60 -11.31
CA ARG A 94 -10.76 6.05 -11.22
C ARG A 94 -9.37 6.41 -10.74
N GLU A 95 -8.81 5.63 -9.83
CA GLU A 95 -7.46 5.87 -9.30
C GLU A 95 -6.37 5.48 -10.31
N ASP A 96 -6.52 4.35 -11.01
CA ASP A 96 -5.59 3.88 -12.04
C ASP A 96 -5.39 4.93 -13.16
N GLN A 97 -6.45 5.67 -13.51
CA GLN A 97 -6.40 6.77 -14.47
C GLN A 97 -5.56 7.96 -13.98
N LYS A 98 -5.43 8.14 -12.66
CA LYS A 98 -4.73 9.28 -12.05
C LYS A 98 -3.28 9.00 -11.69
N ILE A 99 -2.87 7.73 -11.60
CA ILE A 99 -1.52 7.34 -11.15
C ILE A 99 -0.41 8.04 -11.94
N SER A 100 -0.60 8.28 -13.24
CA SER A 100 0.39 8.95 -14.08
C SER A 100 0.41 10.48 -13.96
N PHE A 101 -0.59 11.09 -13.32
CA PHE A 101 -0.84 12.54 -13.38
C PHE A 101 -1.00 13.20 -12.02
N ARG A 102 -1.08 12.43 -10.93
CA ARG A 102 -1.30 12.95 -9.59
C ARG A 102 -0.26 12.41 -8.61
N PRO A 103 0.46 13.26 -7.87
CA PRO A 103 1.27 12.80 -6.75
C PRO A 103 0.36 12.21 -5.66
N ASP A 104 0.78 11.10 -5.08
CA ASP A 104 0.04 10.43 -4.04
C ASP A 104 -0.06 11.28 -2.77
N PRO A 105 -1.16 11.19 -2.00
CA PRO A 105 -1.33 11.99 -0.78
C PRO A 105 -0.25 11.72 0.28
N TRP A 106 0.44 10.59 0.22
CA TRP A 106 1.58 10.25 1.08
C TRP A 106 2.94 10.68 0.53
N THR A 107 3.02 11.09 -0.74
CA THR A 107 4.23 11.69 -1.34
C THR A 107 4.09 13.21 -1.56
N SER A 108 2.87 13.76 -1.53
CA SER A 108 2.58 15.16 -1.87
C SER A 108 2.83 16.19 -0.76
N ASN A 109 3.43 15.79 0.37
CA ASN A 109 3.85 16.69 1.46
C ASN A 109 5.35 16.53 1.79
N LEU A 110 6.20 16.55 0.76
CA LEU A 110 7.56 17.04 0.98
C LEU A 110 7.46 18.57 0.98
N PRO A 111 7.84 19.29 2.05
CA PRO A 111 8.20 20.68 1.85
C PRO A 111 9.24 20.70 0.73
N ALA A 112 9.08 21.58 -0.25
CA ALA A 112 10.12 21.82 -1.24
C ALA A 112 11.39 22.14 -0.44
N SER A 113 12.40 21.28 -0.56
CA SER A 113 13.73 21.62 -0.07
C SER A 113 14.26 22.72 -1.00
N ASP A 114 14.13 23.97 -0.57
CA ASP A 114 14.99 25.08 -1.01
C ASP A 114 16.38 24.93 -0.37
#